data_AF-A0AAV3XBZ3-F1
#
_entry.id   AF-A0AAV3XBZ3-F1
#
_cell.length_a   1.000
_cell.length_b   1.000
_cell.length_c   1.000
_cell.angle_alpha   90.00
_cell.angle_beta   90.00
_cell.angle_gamma   90.00
#
_symmetry.space_group_name_H-M   'P 1'
#
loop_
_entity.id
_entity.type
_entity.pdbx_description
1 polymer ?
#
loop_
_entity_poly.entity_id
_entity_poly.type
_entity_poly.pdbx_seq_one_letter_code
_entity_poly.pdbx_strand_id
1 'polypeptide(L)'
;MDEESIKGLAIAVSMISLWAISLIFLLSVALAQVPIFWIGGAVVLQTFLYTGLFITAHDAMHGVVYPKDPIINNFVGTVSLLVYGLFYYK
;
A
#
# COMPACT_ATOMS: atom_id res chain seq x y z
N MET A 1 -5.36 -25.39 3.30
CA MET A 1 -4.96 -24.05 2.83
C MET A 1 -3.48 -23.93 3.08
N ASP A 2 -2.70 -23.64 2.05
CA ASP A 2 -1.27 -23.35 2.11
C ASP A 2 -1.05 -22.00 2.78
N GLU A 3 -0.31 -22.03 3.88
CA GLU A 3 -0.08 -20.88 4.75
C GLU A 3 0.64 -19.73 4.03
N GLU A 4 1.50 -20.07 3.06
CA GLU A 4 2.35 -19.15 2.32
C GLU A 4 1.55 -18.23 1.38
N SER A 5 0.54 -18.76 0.68
CA SER A 5 -0.33 -17.98 -0.19
C SER A 5 -1.15 -16.94 0.58
N ILE A 6 -1.52 -17.23 1.83
CA ILE A 6 -2.29 -16.32 2.67
C ILE A 6 -1.42 -15.19 3.22
N LYS A 7 -0.15 -15.49 3.52
CA LYS A 7 0.80 -14.50 4.06
C LYS A 7 1.01 -13.33 3.10
N GLY A 8 1.26 -13.61 1.81
CA GLY A 8 1.46 -12.57 0.80
C GLY A 8 0.25 -11.64 0.69
N LEU A 9 -0.95 -12.22 0.58
CA LEU A 9 -2.19 -11.47 0.52
C LEU A 9 -2.44 -10.65 1.80
N ALA A 10 -2.19 -11.21 2.98
CA ALA A 10 -2.35 -10.51 4.25
C ALA A 10 -1.40 -9.30 4.35
N ILE A 11 -0.16 -9.44 3.89
CA ILE A 11 0.82 -8.33 3.84
C ILE A 11 0.33 -7.24 2.88
N ALA A 12 -0.12 -7.60 1.68
CA ALA A 12 -0.64 -6.65 0.70
C ALA A 12 -1.84 -5.85 1.24
N VAL A 13 -2.82 -6.54 1.83
CA VAL A 13 -3.99 -5.89 2.45
C VAL A 13 -3.58 -4.97 3.60
N SER A 14 -2.61 -5.40 4.42
CA SER A 14 -2.10 -4.59 5.53
C SER A 14 -1.42 -3.30 5.03
N MET A 15 -0.59 -3.40 3.99
CA MET A 15 0.08 -2.23 3.39
C MET A 15 -0.91 -1.22 2.83
N ILE A 16 -1.90 -1.68 2.04
CA ILE A 16 -2.93 -0.82 1.47
C ILE A 16 -3.77 -0.16 2.58
N SER A 17 -4.15 -0.92 3.60
CA SER A 17 -4.96 -0.42 4.71
C SER A 17 -4.20 0.60 5.57
N LEU A 18 -2.94 0.31 5.92
CA LEU A 18 -2.10 1.22 6.69
C LEU A 18 -1.86 2.52 5.92
N TRP A 19 -1.60 2.43 4.61
CA TRP A 19 -1.51 3.59 3.74
C TRP A 19 -2.79 4.42 3.75
N ALA A 20 -3.95 3.79 3.55
CA ALA A 20 -5.22 4.50 3.47
C ALA A 20 -5.58 5.18 4.80
N ILE A 21 -5.42 4.46 5.91
CA ILE A 21 -5.68 4.98 7.26
C ILE A 21 -4.73 6.14 7.57
N SER A 22 -3.42 5.97 7.31
CA SER A 22 -2.41 7.02 7.50
C SER A 22 -2.77 8.27 6.70
N LEU A 23 -3.06 8.11 5.41
CA LEU A 23 -3.37 9.25 4.54
C LEU A 23 -4.66 9.97 4.96
N ILE A 24 -5.73 9.23 5.22
CA ILE A 24 -7.02 9.81 5.66
C ILE A 24 -6.83 10.55 6.98
N PHE A 25 -6.11 9.96 7.94
CA PHE A 25 -5.80 10.60 9.21
C PHE A 25 -5.02 11.90 8.99
N LEU A 26 -3.92 11.86 8.22
CA LEU A 26 -3.10 13.04 7.95
C LEU A 26 -3.87 14.16 7.24
N LEU A 27 -4.81 13.82 6.35
CA LEU A 27 -5.68 14.79 5.68
C LEU A 27 -6.71 15.44 6.62
N SER A 28 -7.03 14.80 7.74
CA SER A 28 -7.96 15.34 8.75
C SER A 28 -7.28 16.25 9.79
N VAL A 29 -5.95 16.31 9.80
CA VAL A 29 -5.17 17.08 10.77
C VAL A 29 -5.00 18.54 10.33
N ALA A 30 -5.25 19.48 11.25
CA ALA A 30 -5.01 20.90 11.02
C ALA A 30 -3.51 21.25 11.10
N LEU A 31 -2.83 21.28 9.94
CA LEU A 31 -1.38 21.48 9.84
C LEU A 31 -0.85 22.72 10.57
N ALA A 32 -1.63 23.79 10.66
CA ALA A 32 -1.24 25.04 11.35
C ALA A 32 -0.94 24.84 12.85
N GLN A 33 -1.45 23.77 13.46
CA GLN A 33 -1.27 23.46 14.87
C GLN A 33 -0.21 22.36 15.11
N VAL A 34 0.39 21.82 14.03
CA VAL A 34 1.32 20.69 14.11
C VAL A 34 2.76 21.20 14.07
N PRO A 35 3.59 20.86 15.07
CA PRO A 35 5.02 21.14 15.01
C PRO A 35 5.69 20.51 13.78
N ILE A 36 6.61 21.24 13.14
CA ILE A 36 7.28 20.81 11.90
C ILE A 36 7.96 19.44 12.00
N PHE A 37 8.44 19.07 13.20
CA PHE A 37 9.04 17.76 13.45
C PHE A 37 8.06 16.61 13.18
N TRP A 38 6.80 16.74 13.60
CA TRP A 38 5.76 15.73 13.35
C TRP A 38 5.37 15.66 11.89
N ILE A 39 5.39 16.79 11.18
CA ILE A 39 5.19 16.82 9.72
C ILE A 39 6.30 16.04 9.02
N GLY A 40 7.56 16.24 9.42
CA GLY A 40 8.69 15.47 8.90
C GLY A 40 8.54 13.96 9.14
N GLY A 41 8.13 13.57 10.35
CA GLY A 41 7.83 12.16 10.67
C GLY A 41 6.70 11.59 9.80
N ALA A 42 5.63 12.36 9.59
CA ALA A 42 4.52 11.96 8.72
C ALA A 42 4.96 11.78 7.26
N VAL A 43 5.83 12.66 6.74
CA VAL A 43 6.40 12.51 5.39
C VAL A 43 7.21 11.22 5.29
N VAL A 44 8.09 10.93 6.26
CA VAL A 44 8.89 9.70 6.25
C VAL A 44 8.01 8.45 6.30
N LEU A 45 7.02 8.43 7.20
CA LEU A 45 6.04 7.33 7.26
C LEU A 45 5.32 7.16 5.93
N GLN A 46 4.86 8.25 5.34
CA GLN A 46 4.09 8.20 4.12
C GLN A 46 4.94 7.77 2.93
N THR A 47 6.20 8.21 2.84
CA THR A 47 7.18 7.71 1.86
C THR A 47 7.39 6.20 2.01
N PHE A 48 7.53 5.69 3.24
CA PHE A 48 7.66 4.25 3.48
C PHE A 48 6.42 3.49 3.00
N LEU A 49 5.21 3.99 3.31
CA LEU A 49 3.95 3.35 2.89
C LEU A 49 3.78 3.38 1.36
N TYR A 50 4.09 4.49 0.68
CA TYR A 50 4.09 4.56 -0.79
C TYR A 50 5.13 3.61 -1.41
N THR A 51 6.31 3.48 -0.81
CA THR A 51 7.31 2.49 -1.27
C THR A 51 6.77 1.07 -1.16
N GLY A 52 6.11 0.75 -0.05
CA GLY A 52 5.47 -0.56 0.13
C GLY A 52 4.29 -0.82 -0.82
N LEU A 53 3.51 0.21 -1.20
CA LEU A 53 2.51 0.09 -2.27
C LEU A 53 3.15 -0.27 -3.62
N PHE A 54 4.28 0.37 -3.97
CA PHE A 54 5.01 0.05 -5.20
C PHE A 54 5.54 -1.39 -5.19
N ILE A 55 6.11 -1.84 -4.07
CA ILE A 55 6.57 -3.24 -3.90
C ILE A 55 5.38 -4.20 -4.01
N THR A 56 4.25 -3.89 -3.37
CA THR A 56 3.02 -4.71 -3.45
C THR A 56 2.52 -4.84 -4.89
N ALA A 57 2.55 -3.75 -5.66
CA ALA A 57 2.20 -3.76 -7.08
C ALA A 57 3.18 -4.60 -7.91
N HIS A 58 4.49 -4.45 -7.67
CA HIS A 58 5.54 -5.24 -8.33
C HIS A 58 5.37 -6.75 -8.06
N ASP A 59 5.16 -7.13 -6.80
CA ASP A 59 5.00 -8.53 -6.40
C ASP A 59 3.70 -9.13 -6.95
N ALA A 60 2.64 -8.32 -7.08
CA ALA A 60 1.42 -8.70 -7.75
C ALA A 60 1.66 -8.97 -9.26
N MET A 61 2.46 -8.15 -9.94
CA MET A 61 2.80 -8.37 -11.37
C MET A 61 3.59 -9.67 -11.57
N HIS A 62 4.39 -10.07 -10.59
CA HIS A 62 5.11 -11.33 -10.59
C HIS A 62 4.27 -12.52 -10.08
N GLY A 63 3.02 -12.29 -9.68
CA GLY A 63 2.12 -13.34 -9.18
C GLY A 63 2.49 -13.88 -7.80
N VAL A 64 3.33 -13.15 -7.04
CA VAL A 64 3.87 -13.60 -5.75
C VAL A 64 2.91 -13.30 -4.59
N VAL A 65 2.05 -12.29 -4.71
CA VAL A 65 1.11 -11.89 -3.63
C VAL A 65 0.13 -13.02 -3.30
N TYR A 66 -0.42 -13.68 -4.33
CA TYR A 66 -1.30 -14.83 -4.16
C TYR A 66 -1.10 -15.85 -5.30
N PRO A 67 -0.09 -16.73 -5.23
CA PRO A 67 0.33 -17.57 -6.38
C PRO A 67 -0.75 -18.48 -6.98
N LYS A 68 -1.84 -18.68 -6.24
CA LYS A 68 -2.95 -19.58 -6.62
C LYS A 68 -3.97 -18.96 -7.55
N ASP A 69 -4.08 -17.64 -7.59
CA ASP A 69 -5.08 -16.96 -8.39
C ASP A 69 -4.52 -15.66 -9.00
N PRO A 70 -4.24 -15.65 -10.32
CA PRO A 70 -3.75 -14.46 -11.00
C PRO A 70 -4.78 -13.31 -10.99
N ILE A 71 -6.08 -13.59 -10.85
CA ILE A 71 -7.11 -12.55 -10.75
C ILE A 71 -6.95 -11.73 -9.48
N ILE A 72 -6.66 -12.40 -8.35
CA ILE A 72 -6.40 -11.72 -7.07
C ILE A 72 -5.14 -10.86 -7.17
N ASN A 73 -4.07 -11.36 -7.77
CA ASN A 73 -2.86 -10.56 -8.00
C ASN A 73 -3.17 -9.34 -8.87
N ASN A 74 -3.87 -9.52 -9.98
CA ASN A 74 -4.23 -8.42 -10.87
C ASN A 74 -5.07 -7.36 -10.17
N PHE A 75 -6.02 -7.76 -9.34
CA PHE A 75 -6.82 -6.84 -8.54
C PHE A 75 -5.96 -6.06 -7.54
N VAL A 76 -5.16 -6.76 -6.73
CA VAL A 76 -4.29 -6.14 -5.70
C VAL A 76 -3.32 -5.16 -6.35
N GLY A 77 -2.68 -5.57 -7.44
CA GLY A 77 -1.73 -4.74 -8.15
C GLY A 77 -2.40 -3.53 -8.83
N THR A 78 -3.60 -3.70 -9.39
CA THR A 78 -4.39 -2.59 -9.95
C THR A 78 -4.72 -1.56 -8.88
N VAL A 79 -5.24 -2.01 -7.74
CA VAL A 79 -5.55 -1.11 -6.61
C VAL A 79 -4.28 -0.40 -6.16
N SER A 80 -3.19 -1.13 -5.96
CA SER A 80 -1.91 -0.59 -5.47
C SER A 80 -1.34 0.48 -6.39
N LEU A 81 -1.31 0.25 -7.71
CA LEU A 81 -0.85 1.25 -8.69
C LEU A 81 -1.77 2.45 -8.81
N LEU A 82 -3.08 2.23 -8.72
CA LEU A 82 -4.07 3.31 -8.77
C LEU A 82 -3.86 4.24 -7.58
N VAL A 83 -3.73 3.71 -6.36
CA VAL A 83 -3.54 4.54 -5.16
C VAL A 83 -2.12 5.09 -5.02
N TYR A 84 -1.12 4.41 -5.60
CA TYR A 84 0.27 4.88 -5.62
C TYR A 84 0.45 6.13 -6.49
N GLY A 85 -0.15 6.17 -7.67
CA GLY A 85 0.08 7.25 -8.64
C GLY A 85 -0.88 7.30 -9.81
N LEU A 86 -2.07 6.70 -9.70
CA LEU A 86 -3.05 6.57 -10.78
C LEU A 86 -2.48 5.85 -12.02
N PHE A 87 -1.57 4.90 -11.81
CA PHE A 87 -0.97 4.14 -12.89
C PHE A 87 -1.87 2.99 -13.35
N TYR A 88 -1.76 2.65 -14.63
CA TYR A 88 -2.45 1.51 -15.21
C TYR A 88 -1.70 0.22 -14.92
N TYR A 89 -2.45 -0.82 -14.55
CA TYR A 89 -1.93 -2.15 -14.28
C TYR A 89 -2.12 -3.06 -15.49
N LYS A 90 -1.07 -3.81 -15.84
CA LYS A 90 -0.96 -4.56 -17.10
C LYS A 90 -0.62 -6.02 -16.84
#